data_AF-A0A5S5MER8-F1
#
_entry.id   AF-A0A5S5MER8-F1
#
_cell.length_a   1.000
_cell.length_b   1.000
_cell.length_c   1.000
_cell.angle_alpha   90.00
_cell.angle_beta   90.00
_cell.angle_gamma   90.00
#
_symmetry.space_group_name_H-M   'P 1'
#
loop_
_entity.id
_entity.type
_entity.pdbx_description
1 polymer ?
#
loop_
_entity_poly.entity_id
_entity_poly.type
_entity_poly.pdbx_seq_one_letter_code
_entity_poly.pdbx_strand_id
1 'polypeptide(L)'
;MHLRQICQQGDCEKISFQKLENDDLWTLTMEGKSPLNPDDLPPAMPLLSLLHFVASEVFKNPLNADGKNPASSPDNPPPNESCQLDIQAWNAMIHTMDQMDATNAASVFEYVMSIEDDYIREWGMAGMTEYYAEVAEDLEAAFAICRKIKKSEPRIYALSVVAVQHGMLDYFDEAMQMVLGFENPMDQVVLMMDFLGFCEKQGWKIQTDFILTCLGKMISDSETFEHKADIMAELASYYSKKNELEKAGECRKQAMEWVSCSEKSDSRESLMARFAKQHIWEGNFKEAFSINFEIEKPTRKIVVLEYMVKKMAEVHQIPLSEPENYYWFE
;
A
#
# COMPACT_ATOMS: atom_id res chain seq x y z
N MET A 1 -2.60 -6.13 20.97
CA MET A 1 -1.89 -7.12 21.82
C MET A 1 -0.43 -6.75 22.18
N HIS A 2 0.40 -6.26 21.23
CA HIS A 2 1.84 -6.00 21.47
C HIS A 2 2.18 -4.70 22.25
N LEU A 3 1.34 -3.66 22.21
CA LEU A 3 1.48 -2.48 23.09
C LEU A 3 1.40 -2.87 24.59
N ARG A 4 0.61 -3.91 24.92
CA ARG A 4 0.55 -4.49 26.27
C ARG A 4 1.83 -5.27 26.62
N GLN A 5 2.47 -5.90 25.63
CA GLN A 5 3.71 -6.65 25.80
C GLN A 5 4.91 -5.72 26.02
N ILE A 6 4.93 -4.56 25.36
CA ILE A 6 5.88 -3.46 25.60
C ILE A 6 5.71 -2.88 27.02
N CYS A 7 4.48 -2.71 27.50
CA CYS A 7 4.23 -2.32 28.90
C CYS A 7 4.62 -3.42 29.92
N GLN A 8 4.45 -4.70 29.59
CA GLN A 8 4.81 -5.82 30.46
C GLN A 8 6.32 -6.07 30.53
N GLN A 9 7.08 -5.68 29.51
CA GLN A 9 8.55 -5.73 29.50
C GLN A 9 9.19 -4.61 30.35
N GLY A 10 8.39 -3.66 30.87
CA GLY A 10 8.82 -2.70 31.89
C GLY A 10 9.35 -1.37 31.36
N ASP A 11 9.39 -1.17 30.04
CA ASP A 11 9.97 0.01 29.41
C ASP A 11 8.97 1.13 29.11
N CYS A 12 7.67 0.83 29.15
CA CYS A 12 6.59 1.81 29.00
C CYS A 12 5.63 1.74 30.20
N GLU A 13 5.61 2.80 31.01
CA GLU A 13 4.78 2.90 32.21
C GLU A 13 3.34 3.26 31.87
N LYS A 14 3.11 4.02 30.78
CA LYS A 14 1.79 4.48 30.40
C LYS A 14 1.68 4.72 28.90
N ILE A 15 0.63 4.19 28.31
CA ILE A 15 0.20 4.52 26.95
C ILE A 15 -1.14 5.24 27.08
N SER A 16 -1.24 6.45 26.55
CA SER A 16 -2.49 7.21 26.52
C SER A 16 -2.80 7.67 25.11
N PHE A 17 -4.06 7.46 24.73
CA PHE A 17 -4.67 8.08 23.57
C PHE A 17 -5.46 9.28 24.05
N GLN A 18 -5.13 10.47 23.55
CA GLN A 18 -5.86 11.68 23.87
C GLN A 18 -6.43 12.28 22.59
N LYS A 19 -7.75 12.46 22.56
CA LYS A 19 -8.40 13.25 21.50
C LYS A 19 -8.09 14.72 21.78
N LEU A 20 -7.51 15.43 20.83
CA LEU A 20 -7.28 16.86 20.97
C LEU A 20 -8.63 17.60 20.88
N GLU A 21 -8.85 18.57 21.75
CA GLU A 21 -10.19 19.15 21.97
C GLU A 21 -10.77 19.91 20.76
N ASN A 22 -9.99 20.19 19.72
CA ASN A 22 -10.42 20.99 18.58
C ASN A 22 -10.15 20.40 17.19
N ASP A 23 -9.55 19.21 17.09
CA ASP A 23 -9.32 18.55 15.81
C ASP A 23 -9.59 17.04 15.96
N ASP A 24 -10.06 16.37 14.91
CA ASP A 24 -10.26 14.91 14.88
C ASP A 24 -8.93 14.11 14.90
N LEU A 25 -7.87 14.74 15.40
CA LEU A 25 -6.56 14.19 15.63
C LEU A 25 -6.50 13.50 16.99
N TRP A 26 -5.97 12.28 16.95
CA TRP A 26 -5.63 11.50 18.14
C TRP A 26 -4.13 11.55 18.34
N THR A 27 -3.70 11.91 19.55
CA THR A 27 -2.30 11.77 19.95
C THR A 27 -2.11 10.47 20.71
N LEU A 28 -1.14 9.68 20.25
CA LEU A 28 -0.61 8.52 20.97
C LEU A 28 0.61 8.98 21.76
N THR A 29 0.50 8.98 23.08
CA THR A 29 1.62 9.28 23.98
C THR A 29 2.07 8.00 24.66
N MET A 30 3.37 7.69 24.56
CA MET A 30 4.02 6.59 25.28
C MET A 30 4.99 7.18 26.30
N GLU A 31 4.69 7.03 27.59
CA GLU A 31 5.55 7.44 28.70
C GLU A 31 6.35 6.21 29.18
N GLY A 32 7.68 6.31 29.19
CA GLY A 32 8.59 5.22 29.53
C GLY A 32 9.85 5.70 30.24
N LYS A 33 10.60 4.78 30.87
CA LYS A 33 11.79 5.12 31.67
C LYS A 33 13.02 5.52 30.84
N SER A 34 13.00 5.28 29.54
CA SER A 34 14.05 5.67 28.58
C SER A 34 13.46 5.79 27.17
N PRO A 35 14.01 6.64 26.29
CA PRO A 35 13.59 6.69 24.90
C PRO A 35 13.86 5.33 24.24
N LEU A 36 12.82 4.71 23.66
CA LEU A 36 12.92 3.47 22.91
C LEU A 36 13.82 3.68 21.69
N ASN A 37 14.80 2.79 21.51
CA ASN A 37 15.61 2.72 20.31
C ASN A 37 14.79 2.05 19.19
N PRO A 38 14.59 2.70 18.02
CA PRO A 38 13.78 2.17 16.93
C PRO A 38 14.23 0.78 16.44
N ASP A 39 15.50 0.45 16.58
CA ASP A 39 16.09 -0.82 16.15
C ASP A 39 15.74 -2.01 17.08
N ASP A 40 15.21 -1.73 18.28
CA ASP A 40 14.83 -2.74 19.28
C ASP A 40 13.33 -3.12 19.20
N LEU A 41 12.57 -2.54 18.26
CA LEU A 41 11.18 -2.92 17.99
C LEU A 41 11.12 -4.23 17.19
N PRO A 42 10.26 -5.20 17.54
CA PRO A 42 10.14 -6.43 16.77
C PRO A 42 9.71 -6.15 15.32
N PRO A 43 10.27 -6.88 14.33
CA PRO A 43 10.10 -6.58 12.92
C PRO A 43 8.79 -7.18 12.39
N ALA A 44 7.65 -6.65 12.83
CA ALA A 44 6.37 -6.76 12.15
C ALA A 44 5.36 -5.82 12.83
N MET A 45 5.01 -4.71 12.16
CA MET A 45 3.74 -4.02 12.38
C MET A 45 2.93 -3.98 11.07
N PRO A 46 2.33 -5.11 10.65
CA PRO A 46 1.50 -5.18 9.44
C PRO A 46 0.23 -4.36 9.60
N LEU A 47 -0.44 -4.47 10.76
CA LEU A 47 -1.67 -3.74 11.08
C LEU A 47 -1.49 -2.23 11.07
N LEU A 48 -0.35 -1.72 11.56
CA LEU A 48 -0.03 -0.30 11.54
C LEU A 48 0.36 0.20 10.14
N SER A 49 0.91 -0.69 9.31
CA SER A 49 1.22 -0.41 7.90
C SER A 49 -0.05 -0.40 7.03
N LEU A 50 -1.02 -1.28 7.31
CA LEU A 50 -2.36 -1.28 6.72
C LEU A 50 -3.13 0.00 7.12
N LEU A 51 -3.08 0.37 8.39
CA LEU A 51 -3.58 1.63 8.94
C LEU A 51 -3.00 2.85 8.21
N HIS A 52 -1.67 2.88 8.03
CA HIS A 52 -0.98 4.01 7.40
C HIS A 52 -1.23 4.08 5.89
N PHE A 53 -1.24 2.93 5.22
CA PHE A 53 -1.50 2.83 3.78
C PHE A 53 -2.94 3.24 3.44
N VAL A 54 -3.93 2.67 4.13
CA VAL A 54 -5.35 2.94 3.85
C VAL A 54 -5.75 4.35 4.32
N ALA A 55 -5.22 4.85 5.45
CA ALA A 55 -5.35 6.27 5.78
C ALA A 55 -4.78 7.12 4.64
N SER A 56 -3.59 6.81 4.14
CA SER A 56 -3.00 7.61 3.07
C SER A 56 -3.78 7.56 1.74
N GLU A 57 -4.50 6.49 1.42
CA GLU A 57 -5.23 6.37 0.15
C GLU A 57 -6.70 6.83 0.24
N VAL A 58 -7.41 6.52 1.33
CA VAL A 58 -8.79 6.99 1.57
C VAL A 58 -8.84 8.51 1.75
N PHE A 59 -7.81 9.11 2.36
CA PHE A 59 -7.77 10.56 2.60
C PHE A 59 -7.23 11.37 1.43
N LYS A 60 -6.76 10.75 0.33
CA LYS A 60 -6.19 11.47 -0.83
C LYS A 60 -7.22 11.96 -1.84
N ASN A 61 -8.42 11.37 -1.94
CA ASN A 61 -9.46 11.83 -2.86
C ASN A 61 -10.85 11.27 -2.50
N PRO A 62 -11.71 12.00 -1.77
CA PRO A 62 -13.12 11.67 -1.70
C PRO A 62 -13.76 12.00 -3.07
N LEU A 63 -13.85 11.01 -3.96
CA LEU A 63 -14.64 11.12 -5.18
C LEU A 63 -16.09 10.77 -4.85
N ASN A 64 -17.04 11.59 -5.29
CA ASN A 64 -18.45 11.25 -5.22
C ASN A 64 -18.74 10.04 -6.13
N ALA A 65 -19.90 9.39 -5.97
CA ALA A 65 -20.34 8.23 -6.75
C ALA A 65 -20.24 8.38 -8.29
N ASP A 66 -20.14 9.62 -8.78
CA ASP A 66 -20.07 9.96 -10.21
C ASP A 66 -18.63 10.20 -10.72
N GLY A 67 -17.60 9.96 -9.89
CA GLY A 67 -16.19 10.12 -10.28
C GLY A 67 -15.73 11.58 -10.47
N LYS A 68 -16.45 12.55 -9.90
CA LYS A 68 -16.10 13.97 -9.94
C LYS A 68 -15.53 14.45 -8.61
N ASN A 69 -14.52 15.32 -8.68
CA ASN A 69 -13.96 16.00 -7.53
C ASN A 69 -14.98 17.06 -7.02
N PRO A 70 -15.45 16.99 -5.77
CA PRO A 70 -16.45 17.91 -5.22
C PRO A 70 -15.96 19.36 -5.07
N ALA A 71 -14.66 19.63 -5.23
CA ALA A 71 -14.06 20.95 -5.00
C ALA A 71 -14.36 22.04 -6.05
N SER A 72 -15.13 21.76 -7.11
CA SER A 72 -15.35 22.72 -8.22
C SER A 72 -16.72 23.41 -8.22
N SER A 73 -17.46 23.43 -7.11
CA SER A 73 -18.74 24.16 -7.03
C SER A 73 -18.88 24.90 -5.68
N PRO A 74 -19.11 26.23 -5.69
CA PRO A 74 -19.29 27.02 -4.46
C PRO A 74 -20.58 26.70 -3.68
N ASP A 75 -21.44 25.83 -4.20
CA ASP A 75 -22.69 25.41 -3.57
C ASP A 75 -22.59 24.03 -2.87
N ASN A 76 -21.41 23.40 -2.82
CA ASN A 76 -21.28 22.12 -2.13
C ASN A 76 -21.20 22.31 -0.60
N PRO A 77 -22.06 21.61 0.18
CA PRO A 77 -22.00 21.65 1.64
C PRO A 77 -20.66 21.11 2.16
N PRO A 78 -20.27 21.40 3.43
CA PRO A 78 -19.12 20.79 4.09
C PRO A 78 -19.12 19.26 3.90
N PRO A 79 -17.96 18.56 4.03
CA PRO A 79 -17.85 17.12 3.79
C PRO A 79 -19.06 16.42 4.40
N ASN A 80 -19.84 15.78 3.53
CA ASN A 80 -21.16 15.28 3.90
C ASN A 80 -21.04 14.38 5.14
N GLU A 81 -22.09 14.30 5.95
CA GLU A 81 -22.13 13.43 7.13
C GLU A 81 -21.70 11.98 6.79
N SER A 82 -21.84 11.55 5.52
CA SER A 82 -21.33 10.28 5.00
C SER A 82 -19.82 10.10 5.18
N CYS A 83 -18.97 11.05 4.79
CA CYS A 83 -17.51 10.91 4.91
C CYS A 83 -17.05 10.82 6.37
N GLN A 84 -17.74 11.51 7.28
CA GLN A 84 -17.43 11.43 8.72
C GLN A 84 -17.86 10.08 9.32
N LEU A 85 -19.00 9.54 8.87
CA LEU A 85 -19.46 8.20 9.26
C LEU A 85 -18.48 7.12 8.78
N ASP A 86 -17.92 7.26 7.59
CA ASP A 86 -16.92 6.34 7.02
C ASP A 86 -15.63 6.30 7.85
N ILE A 87 -15.15 7.46 8.32
CA ILE A 87 -13.96 7.54 9.18
C ILE A 87 -14.21 6.91 10.54
N GLN A 88 -15.36 7.16 11.15
CA GLN A 88 -15.72 6.57 12.43
C GLN A 88 -15.88 5.05 12.33
N ALA A 89 -16.53 4.57 11.27
CA ALA A 89 -16.65 3.14 10.99
C ALA A 89 -15.28 2.48 10.79
N TRP A 90 -14.39 3.13 10.04
CA TRP A 90 -13.02 2.66 9.82
C TRP A 90 -12.20 2.59 11.12
N ASN A 91 -12.21 3.65 11.93
CA ASN A 91 -11.50 3.69 13.21
C ASN A 91 -12.07 2.67 14.21
N ALA A 92 -13.40 2.49 14.24
CA ALA A 92 -14.04 1.48 15.06
C ALA A 92 -13.64 0.07 14.60
N MET A 93 -13.57 -0.17 13.29
CA MET A 93 -13.12 -1.44 12.71
C MET A 93 -11.68 -1.75 13.12
N ILE A 94 -10.75 -0.82 12.93
CA ILE A 94 -9.35 -0.97 13.35
C ILE A 94 -9.26 -1.28 14.84
N HIS A 95 -9.93 -0.49 15.68
CA HIS A 95 -9.87 -0.68 17.13
C HIS A 95 -10.41 -2.05 17.56
N THR A 96 -11.47 -2.51 16.88
CA THR A 96 -12.06 -3.82 17.12
C THR A 96 -11.12 -4.95 16.67
N MET A 97 -10.46 -4.79 15.52
CA MET A 97 -9.47 -5.74 15.02
C MET A 97 -8.23 -5.82 15.94
N ASP A 98 -7.78 -4.72 16.52
CA ASP A 98 -6.66 -4.68 17.47
C ASP A 98 -6.93 -5.45 18.78
N GLN A 99 -8.21 -5.59 19.12
CA GLN A 99 -8.71 -6.34 20.28
C GLN A 99 -9.20 -7.74 19.89
N MET A 100 -9.04 -8.13 18.64
CA MET A 100 -9.52 -9.41 18.15
C MET A 100 -8.69 -10.57 18.73
N ASP A 101 -9.38 -11.57 19.23
CA ASP A 101 -8.85 -12.85 19.67
C ASP A 101 -9.78 -13.98 19.21
N ALA A 102 -9.39 -15.23 19.49
CA ALA A 102 -10.15 -16.39 19.02
C ALA A 102 -11.59 -16.43 19.56
N THR A 103 -11.88 -15.73 20.67
CA THR A 103 -13.20 -15.74 21.31
C THR A 103 -14.17 -14.74 20.69
N ASN A 104 -13.67 -13.67 20.05
CA ASN A 104 -14.51 -12.64 19.45
C ASN A 104 -14.40 -12.55 17.91
N ALA A 105 -13.48 -13.27 17.27
CA ALA A 105 -13.25 -13.20 15.81
C ALA A 105 -14.52 -13.40 14.96
N ALA A 106 -15.42 -14.30 15.38
CA ALA A 106 -16.70 -14.50 14.70
C ALA A 106 -17.59 -13.25 14.77
N SER A 107 -17.69 -12.60 15.93
CA SER A 107 -18.46 -11.38 16.11
C SER A 107 -17.85 -10.19 15.35
N VAL A 108 -16.52 -10.10 15.30
CA VAL A 108 -15.83 -9.08 14.48
C VAL A 108 -16.11 -9.32 12.99
N PHE A 109 -16.06 -10.57 12.54
CA PHE A 109 -16.40 -10.92 11.17
C PHE A 109 -17.85 -10.55 10.81
N GLU A 110 -18.81 -10.87 11.69
CA GLU A 110 -20.21 -10.48 11.51
C GLU A 110 -20.38 -8.95 11.44
N TYR A 111 -19.66 -8.20 12.30
CA TYR A 111 -19.65 -6.75 12.26
C TYR A 111 -19.11 -6.23 10.92
N VAL A 112 -17.95 -6.72 10.47
CA VAL A 112 -17.37 -6.35 9.16
C VAL A 112 -18.38 -6.61 8.05
N MET A 113 -19.02 -7.79 8.04
CA MET A 113 -20.03 -8.13 7.04
C MET A 113 -21.29 -7.25 7.10
N SER A 114 -21.55 -6.58 8.22
CA SER A 114 -22.68 -5.65 8.39
C SER A 114 -22.39 -4.22 7.91
N ILE A 115 -21.13 -3.89 7.61
CA ILE A 115 -20.74 -2.56 7.10
C ILE A 115 -21.40 -2.33 5.74
N GLU A 116 -22.11 -1.20 5.60
CA GLU A 116 -22.86 -0.86 4.39
C GLU A 116 -21.93 -0.51 3.22
N ASP A 117 -20.89 0.29 3.48
CA ASP A 117 -19.93 0.69 2.45
C ASP A 117 -19.08 -0.51 1.97
N ASP A 118 -19.21 -0.82 0.67
CA ASP A 118 -18.53 -1.94 0.03
C ASP A 118 -17.00 -1.84 0.10
N TYR A 119 -16.43 -0.64 0.03
CA TYR A 119 -14.97 -0.45 0.11
C TYR A 119 -14.44 -0.76 1.50
N ILE A 120 -15.04 -0.16 2.53
CA ILE A 120 -14.68 -0.36 3.94
C ILE A 120 -14.89 -1.82 4.32
N ARG A 121 -16.04 -2.41 3.95
CA ARG A 121 -16.34 -3.82 4.23
C ARG A 121 -15.29 -4.74 3.64
N GLU A 122 -14.91 -4.56 2.38
CA GLU A 122 -13.94 -5.42 1.71
C GLU A 122 -12.52 -5.30 2.25
N TRP A 123 -12.10 -4.10 2.67
CA TRP A 123 -10.86 -3.92 3.41
C TRP A 123 -10.91 -4.53 4.81
N GLY A 124 -12.05 -4.42 5.50
CA GLY A 124 -12.28 -5.14 6.75
C GLY A 124 -12.15 -6.65 6.57
N MET A 125 -12.69 -7.20 5.48
CA MET A 125 -12.54 -8.62 5.14
C MET A 125 -11.09 -9.00 4.84
N ALA A 126 -10.34 -8.11 4.18
CA ALA A 126 -8.92 -8.31 3.96
C ALA A 126 -8.13 -8.35 5.28
N GLY A 127 -8.47 -7.46 6.22
CA GLY A 127 -7.95 -7.49 7.58
C GLY A 127 -8.33 -8.75 8.37
N MET A 128 -9.56 -9.24 8.22
CA MET A 128 -9.98 -10.51 8.81
C MET A 128 -9.20 -11.69 8.21
N THR A 129 -8.88 -11.63 6.92
CA THR A 129 -8.03 -12.65 6.27
C THR A 129 -6.67 -12.72 6.96
N GLU A 130 -6.03 -11.58 7.18
CA GLU A 130 -4.74 -11.51 7.88
C GLU A 130 -4.83 -12.12 9.28
N TYR A 131 -5.87 -11.78 10.05
CA TYR A 131 -6.08 -12.41 11.35
C TYR A 131 -6.19 -13.94 11.27
N TYR A 132 -7.01 -14.47 10.36
CA TYR A 132 -7.16 -15.92 10.25
C TYR A 132 -5.87 -16.60 9.77
N ALA A 133 -5.11 -15.94 8.89
CA ALA A 133 -3.87 -16.49 8.36
C ALA A 133 -2.72 -16.46 9.38
N GLU A 134 -2.53 -15.34 10.09
CA GLU A 134 -1.35 -15.13 10.94
C GLU A 134 -1.59 -15.44 12.42
N VAL A 135 -2.80 -15.24 12.93
CA VAL A 135 -3.11 -15.36 14.37
C VAL A 135 -3.87 -16.64 14.68
N ALA A 136 -4.87 -16.98 13.88
CA ALA A 136 -5.63 -18.21 14.06
C ALA A 136 -4.97 -19.42 13.38
N GLU A 137 -3.98 -19.20 12.51
CA GLU A 137 -3.32 -20.22 11.67
C GLU A 137 -4.33 -21.07 10.87
N ASP A 138 -5.47 -20.48 10.49
CA ASP A 138 -6.54 -21.09 9.71
C ASP A 138 -6.53 -20.55 8.28
N LEU A 139 -5.62 -21.10 7.47
CA LEU A 139 -5.44 -20.69 6.08
C LEU A 139 -6.65 -21.02 5.19
N GLU A 140 -7.43 -22.04 5.54
CA GLU A 140 -8.65 -22.38 4.80
C GLU A 140 -9.72 -21.30 5.01
N ALA A 141 -9.92 -20.86 6.26
CA ALA A 141 -10.81 -19.75 6.56
C ALA A 141 -10.32 -18.44 5.93
N ALA A 142 -9.03 -18.13 6.03
CA ALA A 142 -8.44 -16.94 5.42
C ALA A 142 -8.66 -16.92 3.90
N PHE A 143 -8.37 -18.03 3.21
CA PHE A 143 -8.59 -18.16 1.77
C PHE A 143 -10.08 -18.13 1.39
N ALA A 144 -10.97 -18.64 2.24
CA ALA A 144 -12.41 -18.53 2.04
C ALA A 144 -12.91 -17.08 2.14
N ILE A 145 -12.30 -16.24 2.98
CA ILE A 145 -12.62 -14.81 3.07
C ILE A 145 -12.08 -14.07 1.83
N CYS A 146 -10.84 -14.32 1.43
CA CYS A 146 -10.25 -13.74 0.20
C CYS A 146 -11.16 -13.86 -1.01
N ARG A 147 -11.72 -15.06 -1.23
CA ARG A 147 -12.59 -15.36 -2.38
C ARG A 147 -13.91 -14.58 -2.37
N LYS A 148 -14.30 -13.99 -1.25
CA LYS A 148 -15.51 -13.16 -1.14
C LYS A 148 -15.25 -11.68 -1.44
N ILE A 149 -13.98 -11.25 -1.45
CA ILE A 149 -13.58 -9.87 -1.77
C ILE A 149 -13.68 -9.67 -3.29
N LYS A 150 -14.34 -8.60 -3.74
CA LYS A 150 -14.63 -8.38 -5.17
C LYS A 150 -13.69 -7.36 -5.80
N LYS A 151 -13.35 -6.31 -5.06
CA LYS A 151 -12.43 -5.25 -5.46
C LYS A 151 -11.01 -5.81 -5.50
N SER A 152 -10.33 -5.52 -6.61
CA SER A 152 -9.01 -6.08 -6.90
C SER A 152 -8.00 -5.74 -5.80
N GLU A 153 -7.93 -4.49 -5.36
CA GLU A 153 -6.93 -4.05 -4.38
C GLU A 153 -7.00 -4.75 -3.00
N PRO A 154 -8.11 -4.72 -2.23
CA PRO A 154 -8.19 -5.44 -0.96
C PRO A 154 -8.04 -6.96 -1.15
N ARG A 155 -8.45 -7.50 -2.31
CA ARG A 155 -8.30 -8.92 -2.63
C ARG A 155 -6.84 -9.30 -2.86
N ILE A 156 -6.07 -8.49 -3.58
CA ILE A 156 -4.63 -8.66 -3.78
C ILE A 156 -3.94 -8.67 -2.41
N TYR A 157 -4.23 -7.68 -1.56
CA TYR A 157 -3.64 -7.63 -0.22
C TYR A 157 -3.99 -8.88 0.60
N ALA A 158 -5.26 -9.27 0.66
CA ALA A 158 -5.68 -10.46 1.39
C ALA A 158 -4.96 -11.74 0.89
N LEU A 159 -4.84 -11.89 -0.43
CA LEU A 159 -4.19 -13.06 -1.03
C LEU A 159 -2.67 -13.05 -0.91
N SER A 160 -2.02 -11.88 -0.88
CA SER A 160 -0.58 -11.81 -0.60
C SER A 160 -0.29 -12.33 0.81
N VAL A 161 -1.12 -11.97 1.80
CA VAL A 161 -1.00 -12.48 3.17
C VAL A 161 -1.17 -14.00 3.20
N VAL A 162 -2.21 -14.55 2.56
CA VAL A 162 -2.42 -16.01 2.51
C VAL A 162 -1.27 -16.73 1.81
N ALA A 163 -0.79 -16.22 0.67
CA ALA A 163 0.32 -16.81 -0.08
C ALA A 163 1.63 -16.81 0.72
N VAL A 164 1.93 -15.71 1.44
CA VAL A 164 3.08 -15.61 2.33
C VAL A 164 2.99 -16.64 3.45
N GLN A 165 1.84 -16.79 4.10
CA GLN A 165 1.65 -17.76 5.17
C GLN A 165 1.73 -19.21 4.68
N HIS A 166 1.23 -19.52 3.47
CA HIS A 166 1.48 -20.81 2.84
C HIS A 166 2.97 -21.06 2.60
N GLY A 167 3.70 -20.05 2.11
CA GLY A 167 5.14 -20.12 1.98
C GLY A 167 5.83 -20.45 3.31
N MET A 168 5.44 -19.80 4.41
CA MET A 168 5.97 -20.05 5.76
C MET A 168 5.79 -21.49 6.26
N LEU A 169 4.77 -22.18 5.77
CA LEU A 169 4.49 -23.59 6.09
C LEU A 169 5.12 -24.57 5.07
N ASP A 170 6.09 -24.12 4.27
CA ASP A 170 6.73 -24.87 3.19
C ASP A 170 5.76 -25.31 2.06
N TYR A 171 4.58 -24.70 1.95
CA TYR A 171 3.60 -24.91 0.86
C TYR A 171 3.82 -23.91 -0.30
N PHE A 172 5.05 -23.85 -0.79
CA PHE A 172 5.45 -22.88 -1.81
C PHE A 172 4.71 -23.08 -3.15
N ASP A 173 4.50 -24.33 -3.56
CA ASP A 173 3.83 -24.65 -4.82
C ASP A 173 2.36 -24.20 -4.79
N GLU A 174 1.67 -24.41 -3.67
CA GLU A 174 0.30 -23.94 -3.44
C GLU A 174 0.23 -22.42 -3.40
N ALA A 175 1.16 -21.74 -2.71
CA ALA A 175 1.26 -20.29 -2.70
C ALA A 175 1.43 -19.73 -4.13
N MET A 176 2.33 -20.33 -4.92
CA MET A 176 2.54 -19.93 -6.31
C MET A 176 1.33 -20.21 -7.21
N GLN A 177 0.63 -21.32 -7.01
CA GLN A 177 -0.62 -21.60 -7.74
C GLN A 177 -1.70 -20.55 -7.44
N MET A 178 -1.79 -20.08 -6.19
CA MET A 178 -2.70 -18.99 -5.83
C MET A 178 -2.34 -17.68 -6.53
N VAL A 179 -1.05 -17.30 -6.51
CA VAL A 179 -0.57 -16.09 -7.19
C VAL A 179 -0.83 -16.17 -8.70
N LEU A 180 -0.52 -17.31 -9.33
CA LEU A 180 -0.72 -17.53 -10.77
C LEU A 180 -2.19 -17.69 -11.18
N GLY A 181 -3.08 -17.96 -10.23
CA GLY A 181 -4.52 -18.16 -10.48
C GLY A 181 -5.31 -16.87 -10.73
N PHE A 182 -4.70 -15.70 -10.62
CA PHE A 182 -5.38 -14.42 -10.82
C PHE A 182 -5.71 -14.17 -12.29
N GLU A 183 -6.89 -13.61 -12.56
CA GLU A 183 -7.31 -13.29 -13.93
C GLU A 183 -6.57 -12.08 -14.51
N ASN A 184 -6.23 -11.10 -13.67
CA ASN A 184 -5.53 -9.89 -14.09
C ASN A 184 -4.00 -10.10 -14.00
N PRO A 185 -3.25 -10.02 -15.12
CA PRO A 185 -1.80 -10.18 -15.11
C PRO A 185 -1.08 -9.18 -14.19
N MET A 186 -1.59 -7.96 -14.04
CA MET A 186 -0.95 -6.98 -13.17
C MET A 186 -1.13 -7.32 -11.68
N ASP A 187 -2.29 -7.87 -11.30
CA ASP A 187 -2.52 -8.36 -9.94
C ASP A 187 -1.53 -9.50 -9.63
N GLN A 188 -1.28 -10.41 -10.58
CA GLN A 188 -0.27 -11.46 -10.46
C GLN A 188 1.13 -10.88 -10.21
N VAL A 189 1.52 -9.85 -10.96
CA VAL A 189 2.84 -9.20 -10.83
C VAL A 189 2.99 -8.61 -9.44
N VAL A 190 2.02 -7.83 -8.96
CA VAL A 190 2.07 -7.22 -7.62
C VAL A 190 2.26 -8.30 -6.55
N LEU A 191 1.47 -9.38 -6.61
CA LEU A 191 1.58 -10.50 -5.68
C LEU A 191 2.93 -11.21 -5.76
N MET A 192 3.45 -11.43 -6.98
CA MET A 192 4.77 -12.02 -7.17
C MET A 192 5.86 -11.13 -6.57
N MET A 193 5.76 -9.81 -6.68
CA MET A 193 6.73 -8.88 -6.11
C MET A 193 6.69 -8.87 -4.58
N ASP A 194 5.51 -8.95 -3.99
CA ASP A 194 5.35 -9.10 -2.53
C ASP A 194 5.94 -10.43 -2.05
N PHE A 195 5.61 -11.52 -2.75
CA PHE A 195 6.11 -12.85 -2.40
C PHE A 195 7.62 -13.01 -2.65
N LEU A 196 8.16 -12.33 -3.67
CA LEU A 196 9.59 -12.22 -3.93
C LEU A 196 10.29 -11.55 -2.75
N GLY A 197 9.80 -10.39 -2.31
CA GLY A 197 10.35 -9.69 -1.15
C GLY A 197 10.29 -10.51 0.13
N PHE A 198 9.24 -11.34 0.29
CA PHE A 198 9.14 -12.28 1.39
C PHE A 198 10.19 -13.41 1.31
N CYS A 199 10.27 -14.13 0.19
CA CYS A 199 11.23 -15.23 0.00
C CYS A 199 12.68 -14.78 0.25
N GLU A 200 13.00 -13.56 -0.16
CA GLU A 200 14.32 -13.00 0.07
C GLU A 200 14.65 -12.72 1.53
N LYS A 201 13.70 -12.17 2.29
CA LYS A 201 13.87 -11.96 3.73
C LYS A 201 14.13 -13.27 4.46
N GLN A 202 13.55 -14.37 3.98
CA GLN A 202 13.79 -15.72 4.49
C GLN A 202 15.07 -16.38 3.96
N GLY A 203 15.77 -15.76 3.00
CA GLY A 203 16.95 -16.33 2.36
C GLY A 203 16.66 -17.51 1.41
N TRP A 204 15.42 -17.65 0.94
CA TRP A 204 14.96 -18.74 0.09
C TRP A 204 15.36 -18.54 -1.37
N LYS A 205 16.66 -18.67 -1.64
CA LYS A 205 17.24 -18.35 -2.94
C LYS A 205 16.60 -19.07 -4.13
N ILE A 206 16.26 -20.35 -3.99
CA ILE A 206 15.65 -21.13 -5.09
C ILE A 206 14.28 -20.55 -5.46
N GLN A 207 13.47 -20.20 -4.46
CA GLN A 207 12.15 -19.61 -4.60
C GLN A 207 12.23 -18.19 -5.18
N THR A 208 13.17 -17.38 -4.70
CA THR A 208 13.49 -16.05 -5.26
C THR A 208 13.83 -16.16 -6.76
N ASP A 209 14.75 -17.05 -7.12
CA ASP A 209 15.18 -17.26 -8.51
C ASP A 209 14.01 -17.76 -9.39
N PHE A 210 13.13 -18.60 -8.83
CA PHE A 210 11.92 -19.08 -9.50
C PHE A 210 10.94 -17.93 -9.78
N ILE A 211 10.62 -17.09 -8.79
CA ILE A 211 9.70 -15.96 -8.97
C ILE A 211 10.26 -14.97 -10.00
N LEU A 212 11.56 -14.66 -9.97
CA LEU A 212 12.21 -13.82 -10.98
C LEU A 212 12.12 -14.44 -12.38
N THR A 213 12.23 -15.76 -12.50
CA THR A 213 12.04 -16.48 -13.76
C THR A 213 10.59 -16.36 -14.26
N CYS A 214 9.60 -16.50 -13.38
CA CYS A 214 8.19 -16.29 -13.71
C CYS A 214 7.93 -14.86 -14.21
N LEU A 215 8.43 -13.84 -13.51
CA LEU A 215 8.31 -12.44 -13.93
C LEU A 215 8.97 -12.20 -15.30
N GLY A 216 10.16 -12.75 -15.54
CA GLY A 216 10.82 -12.68 -16.85
C GLY A 216 10.02 -13.33 -17.98
N LYS A 217 9.34 -14.44 -17.68
CA LYS A 217 8.42 -15.09 -18.63
C LYS A 217 7.19 -14.22 -18.90
N MET A 218 6.59 -13.62 -17.87
CA MET A 218 5.44 -12.71 -18.04
C MET A 218 5.79 -11.50 -18.92
N ILE A 219 6.99 -10.94 -18.78
CA ILE A 219 7.49 -9.87 -19.66
C ILE A 219 7.61 -10.36 -21.10
N SER A 220 8.13 -11.58 -21.30
CA SER A 220 8.31 -12.17 -22.63
C SER A 220 6.98 -12.45 -23.32
N ASP A 221 6.02 -13.01 -22.57
CA ASP A 221 4.71 -13.44 -23.04
C ASP A 221 3.71 -12.27 -23.18
N SER A 222 3.99 -11.11 -22.57
CA SER A 222 3.12 -9.93 -22.69
C SER A 222 3.04 -9.41 -24.13
N GLU A 223 1.82 -9.12 -24.57
CA GLU A 223 1.57 -8.59 -25.92
C GLU A 223 1.74 -7.08 -26.03
N THR A 224 1.62 -6.34 -24.92
CA THR A 224 1.64 -4.87 -24.91
C THR A 224 2.95 -4.34 -24.32
N PHE A 225 3.43 -3.22 -24.87
CA PHE A 225 4.61 -2.53 -24.33
C PHE A 225 4.33 -1.94 -22.95
N GLU A 226 3.09 -1.53 -22.70
CA GLU A 226 2.63 -0.97 -21.43
C GLU A 226 2.80 -1.98 -20.30
N HIS A 227 2.30 -3.21 -20.45
CA HIS A 227 2.45 -4.25 -19.42
C HIS A 227 3.92 -4.63 -19.22
N LYS A 228 4.71 -4.72 -20.30
CA LYS A 228 6.15 -4.99 -20.18
C LYS A 228 6.86 -3.89 -19.38
N ALA A 229 6.55 -2.63 -19.67
CA ALA A 229 7.08 -1.48 -18.97
C ALA A 229 6.65 -1.45 -17.50
N ASP A 230 5.39 -1.77 -17.19
CA ASP A 230 4.88 -1.87 -15.83
C ASP A 230 5.69 -2.89 -15.02
N ILE A 231 5.89 -4.11 -15.54
CA ILE A 231 6.63 -5.17 -14.83
C ILE A 231 8.11 -4.76 -14.63
N MET A 232 8.75 -4.19 -15.65
CA MET A 232 10.13 -3.71 -15.51
C MET A 232 10.26 -2.54 -14.53
N ALA A 233 9.24 -1.69 -14.40
CA ALA A 233 9.21 -0.64 -13.38
C ALA A 233 9.22 -1.25 -11.96
N GLU A 234 8.39 -2.27 -11.74
CA GLU A 234 8.34 -2.97 -10.45
C GLU A 234 9.66 -3.67 -10.14
N LEU A 235 10.27 -4.36 -11.11
CA LEU A 235 11.59 -4.96 -10.97
C LEU A 235 12.68 -3.91 -10.67
N ALA A 236 12.62 -2.76 -11.33
CA ALA A 236 13.55 -1.66 -11.05
C ALA A 236 13.42 -1.16 -9.60
N SER A 237 12.18 -0.97 -9.13
CA SER A 237 11.88 -0.56 -7.75
C SER A 237 12.45 -1.58 -6.76
N TYR A 238 12.22 -2.86 -7.01
CA TYR A 238 12.75 -3.96 -6.22
C TYR A 238 14.28 -3.97 -6.19
N TYR A 239 14.98 -3.95 -7.33
CA TYR A 239 16.45 -3.93 -7.34
C TYR A 239 17.03 -2.68 -6.65
N SER A 240 16.31 -1.55 -6.71
CA SER A 240 16.71 -0.32 -6.02
C SER A 240 16.65 -0.45 -4.51
N LYS A 241 15.57 -1.05 -3.98
CA LYS A 241 15.42 -1.36 -2.55
C LYS A 241 16.54 -2.29 -2.05
N LYS A 242 17.07 -3.14 -2.94
CA LYS A 242 18.22 -4.02 -2.66
C LYS A 242 19.59 -3.37 -2.89
N ASN A 243 19.63 -2.08 -3.23
CA ASN A 243 20.85 -1.35 -3.58
C ASN A 243 21.61 -1.96 -4.79
N GLU A 244 20.92 -2.73 -5.65
CA GLU A 244 21.44 -3.28 -6.89
C GLU A 244 21.22 -2.27 -8.04
N LEU A 245 21.84 -1.08 -7.88
CA LEU A 245 21.54 0.10 -8.69
C LEU A 245 21.77 -0.08 -10.20
N GLU A 246 22.73 -0.92 -10.59
CA GLU A 246 23.01 -1.24 -11.99
C GLU A 246 21.84 -2.00 -12.65
N LYS A 247 21.36 -3.07 -12.01
CA LYS A 247 20.20 -3.84 -12.50
C LYS A 247 18.94 -3.00 -12.51
N ALA A 248 18.73 -2.20 -11.45
CA ALA A 248 17.62 -1.26 -11.41
C ALA A 248 17.70 -0.27 -12.58
N GLY A 249 18.89 0.27 -12.88
CA GLY A 249 19.14 1.15 -14.03
C GLY A 249 18.80 0.50 -15.36
N GLU A 250 19.20 -0.76 -15.55
CA GLU A 250 18.88 -1.53 -16.75
C GLU A 250 17.37 -1.76 -16.92
N CYS A 251 16.67 -2.20 -15.86
CA CYS A 251 15.22 -2.36 -15.86
C CYS A 251 14.50 -1.04 -16.21
N ARG A 252 14.89 0.09 -15.60
CA ARG A 252 14.30 1.40 -15.93
C ARG A 252 14.53 1.78 -17.38
N LYS A 253 15.75 1.57 -17.89
CA LYS A 253 16.08 1.90 -19.28
C LYS A 253 15.20 1.11 -20.25
N GLN A 254 15.10 -0.21 -20.07
CA GLN A 254 14.24 -1.07 -20.91
C GLN A 254 12.77 -0.66 -20.80
N ALA A 255 12.30 -0.36 -19.59
CA ALA A 255 10.92 0.09 -19.40
C ALA A 255 10.63 1.42 -20.11
N MET A 256 11.53 2.40 -20.02
CA MET A 256 11.40 3.68 -20.72
C MET A 256 11.44 3.53 -22.24
N GLU A 257 12.27 2.63 -22.77
CA GLU A 257 12.27 2.29 -24.20
C GLU A 257 10.89 1.77 -24.65
N TRP A 258 10.25 0.91 -23.86
CA TRP A 258 8.90 0.42 -24.16
C TRP A 258 7.81 1.48 -23.96
N VAL A 259 7.92 2.35 -22.96
CA VAL A 259 7.04 3.51 -22.79
C VAL A 259 7.06 4.39 -24.04
N SER A 260 8.24 4.64 -24.62
CA SER A 260 8.35 5.40 -25.87
C SER A 260 7.70 4.72 -27.08
N CYS A 261 7.56 3.38 -27.05
CA CYS A 261 6.86 2.61 -28.08
C CYS A 261 5.33 2.51 -27.87
N SER A 262 4.80 2.96 -26.73
CA SER A 262 3.37 2.92 -26.43
C SER A 262 2.60 3.94 -27.27
N GLU A 263 1.62 3.47 -28.06
CA GLU A 263 0.74 4.31 -28.87
C GLU A 263 -0.27 5.10 -28.01
N LYS A 264 -0.67 4.55 -26.87
CA LYS A 264 -1.65 5.19 -25.97
C LYS A 264 -0.97 6.27 -25.15
N SER A 265 -1.23 7.53 -25.50
CA SER A 265 -0.75 8.72 -24.75
C SER A 265 -1.03 8.61 -23.26
N ASP A 266 -2.21 8.10 -22.91
CA ASP A 266 -2.68 8.02 -21.53
C ASP A 266 -1.92 7.00 -20.73
N SER A 267 -1.58 5.85 -21.31
CA SER A 267 -0.82 4.81 -20.60
C SER A 267 0.65 5.21 -20.51
N ARG A 268 1.21 5.73 -21.61
CA ARG A 268 2.57 6.29 -21.70
C ARG A 268 2.85 7.30 -20.60
N GLU A 269 2.06 8.36 -20.52
CA GLU A 269 2.26 9.41 -19.50
C GLU A 269 2.01 8.92 -18.07
N SER A 270 1.14 7.93 -17.86
CA SER A 270 0.92 7.33 -16.53
C SER A 270 2.20 6.64 -16.05
N LEU A 271 2.81 5.84 -16.95
CA LEU A 271 4.09 5.18 -16.73
C LEU A 271 5.21 6.20 -16.48
N MET A 272 5.30 7.25 -17.30
CA MET A 272 6.29 8.31 -17.12
C MET A 272 6.14 9.02 -15.76
N ALA A 273 4.90 9.33 -15.35
CA ALA A 273 4.66 9.92 -14.03
C ALA A 273 5.11 8.97 -12.90
N ARG A 274 4.93 7.67 -13.06
CA ARG A 274 5.41 6.66 -12.09
C ARG A 274 6.93 6.58 -12.04
N PHE A 275 7.61 6.55 -13.19
CA PHE A 275 9.09 6.61 -13.24
C PHE A 275 9.64 7.88 -12.61
N ALA A 276 9.03 9.03 -12.88
CA ALA A 276 9.44 10.28 -12.26
C ALA A 276 9.30 10.24 -10.73
N LYS A 277 8.19 9.69 -10.20
CA LYS A 277 8.00 9.47 -8.75
C LYS A 277 9.05 8.54 -8.17
N GLN A 278 9.40 7.47 -8.87
CA GLN A 278 10.45 6.56 -8.44
C GLN A 278 11.82 7.25 -8.36
N HIS A 279 12.19 8.01 -9.40
CA HIS A 279 13.42 8.82 -9.37
C HIS A 279 13.43 9.84 -8.23
N ILE A 280 12.28 10.45 -7.91
CA ILE A 280 12.14 11.35 -6.74
C ILE A 280 12.41 10.59 -5.44
N TRP A 281 11.81 9.41 -5.26
CA TRP A 281 12.00 8.58 -4.06
C TRP A 281 13.46 8.22 -3.82
N GLU A 282 14.21 7.98 -4.90
CA GLU A 282 15.62 7.65 -4.89
C GLU A 282 16.56 8.87 -4.78
N GLY A 283 16.00 10.09 -4.74
CA GLY A 283 16.78 11.34 -4.70
C GLY A 283 17.34 11.79 -6.06
N ASN A 284 17.00 11.10 -7.15
CA ASN A 284 17.39 11.42 -8.53
C ASN A 284 16.49 12.52 -9.11
N PHE A 285 16.45 13.69 -8.45
CA PHE A 285 15.52 14.77 -8.77
C PHE A 285 15.70 15.33 -10.19
N LYS A 286 16.93 15.34 -10.72
CA LYS A 286 17.22 15.86 -12.07
C LYS A 286 16.57 15.00 -13.15
N GLU A 287 16.73 13.69 -13.05
CA GLU A 287 16.14 12.70 -13.96
C GLU A 287 14.60 12.74 -13.86
N ALA A 288 14.07 12.77 -12.63
CA ALA A 288 12.64 12.92 -12.41
C ALA A 288 12.07 14.19 -13.05
N PHE A 289 12.78 15.31 -12.93
CA PHE A 289 12.38 16.58 -13.52
C PHE A 289 12.39 16.49 -15.05
N SER A 290 13.42 15.88 -15.64
CA SER A 290 13.50 15.64 -17.09
C SER A 290 12.29 14.84 -17.60
N ILE A 291 11.98 13.70 -16.96
CA ILE A 291 10.80 12.87 -17.31
C ILE A 291 9.52 13.70 -17.18
N ASN A 292 9.40 14.51 -16.12
CA ASN A 292 8.25 15.35 -15.91
C ASN A 292 8.02 16.39 -17.03
N PHE A 293 9.07 16.91 -17.68
CA PHE A 293 8.90 17.83 -18.82
C PHE A 293 8.24 17.17 -20.02
N GLU A 294 8.50 15.89 -20.22
CA GLU A 294 8.00 15.11 -21.35
C GLU A 294 6.54 14.65 -21.18
N ILE A 295 5.98 14.69 -19.96
CA ILE A 295 4.56 14.39 -19.72
C ILE A 295 3.70 15.50 -20.33
N GLU A 296 2.78 15.22 -21.25
CA GLU A 296 2.01 16.29 -21.91
C GLU A 296 0.85 16.77 -21.03
N LYS A 297 0.12 15.85 -20.38
CA LYS A 297 -1.02 16.17 -19.51
C LYS A 297 -0.62 16.99 -18.27
N PRO A 298 -1.18 18.20 -18.10
CA PRO A 298 -0.89 19.05 -16.95
C PRO A 298 -1.22 18.41 -15.61
N THR A 299 -2.32 17.65 -15.52
CA THR A 299 -2.75 17.00 -14.27
C THR A 299 -1.68 16.02 -13.75
N ARG A 300 -1.04 15.26 -14.63
CA ARG A 300 0.03 14.33 -14.26
C ARG A 300 1.33 15.04 -13.91
N LYS A 301 1.67 16.10 -14.66
CA LYS A 301 2.80 16.97 -14.34
C LYS A 301 2.71 17.53 -12.93
N ILE A 302 1.55 18.07 -12.56
CA ILE A 302 1.31 18.65 -11.24
C ILE A 302 1.51 17.60 -10.15
N VAL A 303 0.96 16.40 -10.31
CA VAL A 303 1.11 15.30 -9.34
C VAL A 303 2.58 14.92 -9.11
N VAL A 304 3.40 14.88 -10.17
CA VAL A 304 4.84 14.60 -10.04
C VAL A 304 5.57 15.74 -9.35
N LEU A 305 5.28 17.00 -9.71
CA LEU A 305 5.88 18.18 -9.10
C LEU A 305 5.53 18.29 -7.61
N GLU A 306 4.28 18.04 -7.25
CA GLU A 306 3.84 18.03 -5.86
C GLU A 306 4.62 16.98 -5.05
N TYR A 307 4.76 15.77 -5.60
CA TYR A 307 5.55 14.70 -4.98
C TYR A 307 7.03 15.10 -4.83
N MET A 308 7.59 15.76 -5.85
CA MET A 308 8.96 16.28 -5.83
C MET A 308 9.18 17.31 -4.73
N VAL A 309 8.28 18.30 -4.61
CA VAL A 309 8.33 19.33 -3.58
C VAL A 309 8.26 18.70 -2.19
N LYS A 310 7.33 17.77 -1.99
CA LYS A 310 7.18 17.03 -0.73
C LYS A 310 8.47 16.30 -0.34
N LYS A 311 9.05 15.54 -1.27
CA LYS A 311 10.29 14.79 -1.00
C LYS A 311 11.50 15.70 -0.81
N MET A 312 11.62 16.79 -1.56
CA MET A 312 12.69 17.77 -1.36
C MET A 312 12.60 18.43 0.03
N ALA A 313 11.40 18.78 0.48
CA ALA A 313 11.20 19.33 1.81
C ALA A 313 11.57 18.34 2.91
N GLU A 314 11.20 17.06 2.76
CA GLU A 314 11.62 15.96 3.65
C GLU A 314 13.15 15.86 3.73
N VAL A 315 13.83 15.78 2.57
CA VAL A 315 15.29 15.66 2.49
C VAL A 315 16.01 16.86 3.11
N HIS A 316 15.46 18.07 2.95
CA HIS A 316 16.02 19.30 3.49
C HIS A 316 15.51 19.68 4.89
N GLN A 317 14.67 18.83 5.51
CA GLN A 317 14.03 19.10 6.80
C GLN A 317 13.30 20.45 6.82
N ILE A 318 12.75 20.86 5.68
CA ILE A 318 11.94 22.06 5.56
C ILE A 318 10.55 21.68 6.07
N PRO A 319 10.06 22.27 7.18
CA PRO A 319 8.69 22.04 7.59
C PRO A 319 7.79 22.57 6.49
N LEU A 320 7.08 21.68 5.83
CA LEU A 320 5.94 22.08 5.03
C LEU A 320 4.87 22.48 6.03
N SER A 321 4.61 23.77 6.17
CA SER A 321 3.35 24.21 6.74
C SER A 321 2.28 23.48 5.94
N GLU A 322 1.44 22.69 6.60
CA GLU A 322 0.23 22.20 5.95
C GLU A 322 -0.43 23.39 5.27
N PRO A 323 -0.79 23.28 3.98
CA PRO A 323 -1.38 24.39 3.28
C PRO A 323 -2.63 24.81 4.06
N GLU A 324 -2.53 25.90 4.82
CA GLU A 324 -3.66 26.55 5.46
C GLU A 324 -4.58 27.00 4.33
N ASN A 325 -5.50 26.12 3.90
CA ASN A 325 -6.53 26.37 2.90
C ASN A 325 -6.07 27.28 1.74
N TYR A 326 -5.07 26.85 0.96
CA TYR A 326 -4.83 27.48 -0.34
C TYR A 326 -5.97 27.08 -1.28
N TYR A 327 -7.04 27.89 -1.27
CA TYR A 327 -7.96 27.99 -2.39
C TYR A 327 -7.14 28.42 -3.61
N TRP A 328 -6.85 27.48 -4.49
CA TRP A 328 -6.28 27.78 -5.80
C TRP A 328 -7.28 28.64 -6.55
N PHE A 329 -6.90 29.89 -6.83
CA PHE A 329 -7.67 30.79 -7.69
C PHE A 329 -7.78 30.18 -9.10
N GLU A 330 -8.99 30.18 -9.63
CA GLU A 330 -9.36 29.80 -11.01
C GLU A 330 -8.66 30.63 -12.09
#